data_AF-A0A9P4I3A0-F1
#
_entry.id   AF-A0A9P4I3A0-F1
#
_cell.length_a   1.000
_cell.length_b   1.000
_cell.length_c   1.000
_cell.angle_alpha   90.00
_cell.angle_beta   90.00
_cell.angle_gamma   90.00
#
_symmetry.space_group_name_H-M   'P 1'
#
loop_
_entity.id
_entity.type
_entity.pdbx_description
1 polymer ?
#
loop_
_entity_poly.entity_id
_entity_poly.type
_entity_poly.pdbx_seq_one_letter_code
_entity_poly.pdbx_strand_id
1 'polypeptide(L)'
;KLPPHFSYKSALVLLPPASLHPPIEDLRRKHDRNFHRWPPHINLIYPFLNQPSTSPETITPRIRDALCRITPIELRLTSAKHFLHSKSSATVWLNPEECQNLQANLQAAFSECDADQRGFTPHLSVGQARS
;
A
#
# COMPACT_ATOMS: atom_id res chain seq x y z
N LYS A 1 -12.74 -2.92 16.86
CA LYS A 1 -12.26 -1.53 17.08
C LYS A 1 -10.75 -1.58 17.01
N LEU A 2 -10.10 -0.64 16.30
CA LEU A 2 -8.65 -0.67 16.14
C LEU A 2 -7.96 -0.27 17.47
N PRO A 3 -6.87 -0.95 17.90
CA PRO A 3 -6.07 -0.54 19.04
C PRO A 3 -5.63 0.93 18.98
N PRO A 4 -5.50 1.63 20.12
CA PRO A 4 -5.24 3.08 20.14
C PRO A 4 -3.88 3.48 19.53
N HIS A 5 -2.94 2.55 19.45
CA HIS A 5 -1.62 2.77 18.86
C HIS A 5 -1.59 2.55 17.35
N PHE A 6 -2.73 2.28 16.70
CA PHE A 6 -2.84 2.17 15.24
C PHE A 6 -3.86 3.16 14.66
N SER A 7 -3.78 3.43 13.37
CA SER A 7 -4.65 4.38 12.68
C SER A 7 -4.98 3.97 11.24
N TYR A 8 -6.27 4.08 10.87
CA TYR A 8 -6.70 4.01 9.46
C TYR A 8 -6.24 5.22 8.62
N LYS A 9 -5.55 6.18 9.25
CA LYS A 9 -4.95 7.35 8.61
C LYS A 9 -3.44 7.19 8.35
N SER A 10 -2.86 6.03 8.66
CA SER A 10 -1.47 5.69 8.36
C SER A 10 -1.37 4.32 7.71
N ALA A 11 -0.33 4.15 6.90
CA ALA A 11 0.00 2.92 6.21
C ALA A 11 1.53 2.86 6.03
N LEU A 12 2.09 1.66 6.00
CA LEU A 12 3.42 1.44 5.43
C LEU A 12 3.22 1.07 3.95
N VAL A 13 3.86 1.83 3.06
CA VAL A 13 3.60 1.74 1.62
C VAL A 13 4.89 1.70 0.80
N LEU A 14 4.81 1.10 -0.38
CA LEU A 14 5.77 1.30 -1.44
C LEU A 14 5.29 2.45 -2.34
N LEU A 15 6.14 3.46 -2.53
CA LEU A 15 5.89 4.55 -3.47
C LEU A 15 6.61 4.26 -4.80
N PRO A 16 5.93 4.34 -5.96
CA PRO A 16 6.62 4.31 -7.23
C PRO A 16 7.55 5.52 -7.35
N PRO A 17 8.62 5.46 -8.17
CA PRO A 17 9.44 6.61 -8.48
C PRO A 17 8.60 7.78 -9.00
N ALA A 18 8.97 9.01 -8.65
CA ALA A 18 8.21 10.21 -9.02
C ALA A 18 8.02 10.36 -10.55
N SER A 19 8.94 9.83 -11.36
CA SER A 19 8.82 9.80 -12.82
C SER A 19 7.64 8.99 -13.34
N LEU A 20 7.14 8.02 -12.57
CA LEU A 20 5.98 7.20 -12.92
C LEU A 20 4.66 7.78 -12.41
N HIS A 21 4.70 8.83 -11.57
CA HIS A 21 3.49 9.40 -10.98
C HIS A 21 2.57 10.04 -12.01
N PRO A 22 3.03 10.90 -12.95
CA PRO A 22 2.13 11.63 -13.84
C PRO A 22 1.11 10.76 -14.59
N PRO A 23 1.50 9.68 -15.31
CA PRO A 23 0.51 8.86 -16.03
C PRO A 23 -0.48 8.13 -15.10
N ILE A 24 -0.04 7.77 -13.88
CA ILE A 24 -0.90 7.12 -12.89
C ILE A 24 -1.88 8.14 -12.30
N GLU A 25 -1.40 9.33 -11.97
CA GLU A 25 -2.20 10.41 -11.41
C GLU A 25 -3.20 10.98 -12.42
N ASP A 26 -2.92 10.94 -13.72
CA ASP A 26 -3.90 11.31 -14.75
C ASP A 26 -5.14 10.40 -14.76
N LEU A 27 -4.96 9.10 -14.47
CA LEU A 27 -6.07 8.18 -14.25
C LEU A 27 -6.77 8.44 -12.93
N ARG A 28 -5.99 8.54 -11.84
CA ARG A 28 -6.54 8.74 -10.49
C ARG A 28 -7.32 10.04 -10.35
N ARG A 29 -6.85 11.13 -10.97
CA ARG A 29 -7.56 12.42 -10.99
C ARG A 29 -8.99 12.30 -11.53
N LYS A 30 -9.19 11.43 -12.52
CA LYS A 30 -10.49 11.21 -13.17
C LYS A 30 -11.38 10.22 -12.42
N HIS A 31 -10.78 9.23 -11.76
CA HIS A 31 -11.51 8.03 -11.32
C HIS A 31 -11.35 7.66 -9.84
N ASP A 32 -10.33 8.16 -9.14
CA ASP A 32 -10.06 7.81 -7.75
C ASP A 32 -10.60 8.88 -6.80
N ARG A 33 -11.64 8.55 -6.04
CA ARG A 33 -12.19 9.47 -5.02
C ARG A 33 -11.18 9.84 -3.94
N ASN A 34 -10.13 9.03 -3.78
CA ASN A 34 -9.06 9.25 -2.80
C ASN A 34 -7.82 9.94 -3.40
N PHE A 35 -7.90 10.45 -4.64
CA PHE A 35 -6.79 11.11 -5.34
C PHE A 35 -6.05 12.13 -4.46
N HIS A 36 -6.78 13.04 -3.80
CA HIS A 36 -6.19 14.09 -2.95
C HIS A 36 -5.65 13.59 -1.61
N ARG A 37 -5.95 12.34 -1.21
CA ARG A 37 -5.61 11.83 0.12
C ARG A 37 -4.20 11.24 0.16
N TRP A 38 -3.81 10.54 -0.89
CA TRP A 38 -2.54 9.81 -0.95
C TRP A 38 -1.96 9.89 -2.37
N PRO A 39 -0.63 9.96 -2.52
CA PRO A 39 0.03 9.77 -3.82
C PRO A 39 -0.21 8.33 -4.32
N PRO A 40 0.22 7.97 -5.54
CA PRO A 40 0.14 6.60 -6.00
C PRO A 40 0.98 5.72 -5.08
N HIS A 41 0.41 4.62 -4.61
CA HIS A 41 1.05 3.78 -3.61
C HIS A 41 0.58 2.33 -3.72
N ILE A 42 1.39 1.42 -3.20
CA ILE A 42 1.04 0.03 -2.93
C ILE A 42 1.10 -0.14 -1.41
N ASN A 43 -0.03 -0.47 -0.78
CA ASN A 43 -0.03 -0.77 0.65
C ASN A 43 0.78 -2.04 0.91
N LEU A 44 1.69 -1.98 1.89
CA LEU A 44 2.41 -3.15 2.40
C LEU A 44 1.84 -3.58 3.76
N ILE A 45 1.52 -2.62 4.64
CA ILE A 45 0.84 -2.86 5.91
C ILE A 45 -0.21 -1.77 6.12
N TYR A 46 -1.46 -2.18 6.32
CA TYR A 46 -2.58 -1.29 6.60
C TYR A 46 -3.64 -1.99 7.45
N PRO A 47 -4.22 -1.31 8.46
CA PRO A 47 -3.77 -0.06 9.09
C PRO A 47 -2.37 -0.15 9.71
N PHE A 48 -1.73 0.99 9.96
CA PHE A 48 -0.38 1.04 10.55
C PHE A 48 -0.35 1.84 11.87
N LEU A 49 0.86 2.03 12.44
CA LEU A 49 1.12 2.79 13.66
C LEU A 49 0.46 4.17 13.64
N ASN A 50 -0.12 4.58 14.77
CA ASN A 50 -0.65 5.93 14.94
C ASN A 50 0.50 6.94 15.02
N GLN A 51 0.38 8.07 14.30
CA GLN A 51 1.38 9.14 14.26
C GLN A 51 2.83 8.64 14.03
N PRO A 52 3.11 7.84 12.99
CA PRO A 52 4.44 7.25 12.81
C PRO A 52 5.55 8.31 12.63
N SER A 53 5.18 9.51 12.19
CA SER A 53 6.09 10.66 12.05
C SER A 53 6.64 11.19 13.37
N THR A 54 6.06 10.84 14.53
CA THR A 54 6.56 11.28 15.84
C THR A 54 7.60 10.32 16.44
N SER A 55 7.81 9.16 15.81
CA SER A 55 8.78 8.17 16.29
C SER A 55 9.59 7.52 15.16
N PRO A 56 10.14 8.29 14.20
CA PRO A 56 10.93 7.76 13.10
C PRO A 56 12.17 6.98 13.57
N GLU A 57 12.71 7.32 14.73
CA GLU A 57 13.88 6.68 15.36
C GLU A 57 13.61 5.24 15.79
N THR A 58 12.35 4.86 16.03
CA THR A 58 11.98 3.46 16.35
C THR A 58 11.54 2.68 15.11
N ILE A 59 10.94 3.36 14.12
CA ILE A 59 10.38 2.74 12.92
C ILE A 59 11.46 2.50 11.85
N THR A 60 12.34 3.48 11.61
CA THR A 60 13.33 3.41 10.53
C THR A 60 14.33 2.28 10.72
N PRO A 61 14.88 2.02 11.93
CA PRO A 61 15.76 0.87 12.16
C PRO A 61 15.04 -0.45 11.91
N ARG A 62 13.80 -0.61 12.37
CA ARG A 62 12.99 -1.84 12.13
C ARG A 62 12.80 -2.09 10.64
N ILE A 63 12.48 -1.06 9.85
CA ILE A 63 12.40 -1.18 8.38
C ILE A 63 13.76 -1.57 7.81
N ARG A 64 14.85 -0.88 8.20
CA ARG A 64 16.20 -1.19 7.70
C ARG A 64 16.58 -2.64 7.96
N ASP A 65 16.34 -3.13 9.17
CA ASP A 65 16.67 -4.50 9.57
C ASP A 65 15.81 -5.52 8.81
N ALA A 66 14.52 -5.25 8.63
CA ALA A 66 13.62 -6.08 7.82
C ALA A 66 14.06 -6.19 6.36
N LEU A 67 14.67 -5.12 5.83
CA LEU A 67 15.08 -5.01 4.44
C LEU A 67 16.56 -5.35 4.21
N CYS A 68 17.37 -5.58 5.25
CA CYS A 68 18.83 -5.68 5.12
C CYS A 68 19.31 -6.84 4.22
N ARG A 69 18.49 -7.88 4.04
CA ARG A 69 18.77 -9.05 3.20
C ARG A 69 17.98 -9.06 1.89
N ILE A 70 17.15 -8.04 1.65
CA ILE A 70 16.37 -7.92 0.43
C ILE A 70 17.22 -7.20 -0.62
N THR A 71 17.48 -7.86 -1.74
CA THR A 71 18.09 -7.20 -2.90
C THR A 71 17.10 -6.23 -3.53
N PRO A 72 17.55 -5.16 -4.20
CA PRO A 72 16.67 -4.30 -4.99
C PRO A 72 15.77 -5.15 -5.90
N ILE A 73 14.46 -4.88 -5.84
CA ILE A 73 13.45 -5.60 -6.63
C ILE A 73 13.08 -4.79 -7.87
N GLU A 74 12.88 -5.47 -8.99
CA GLU A 74 12.29 -4.85 -10.18
C GLU A 74 10.79 -5.14 -10.22
N LEU A 75 9.99 -4.15 -9.84
CA LEU A 75 8.53 -4.28 -9.80
C LEU A 75 7.91 -3.77 -11.10
N ARG A 76 7.10 -4.63 -11.74
CA ARG A 76 6.33 -4.28 -12.95
C ARG A 76 4.85 -4.14 -12.63
N LEU A 77 4.21 -3.15 -13.24
CA LEU A 77 2.75 -2.96 -13.21
C LEU A 77 2.17 -3.55 -14.50
N THR A 78 1.80 -4.83 -14.48
CA THR A 78 1.60 -5.62 -15.71
C THR A 78 0.18 -5.65 -16.25
N SER A 79 -0.82 -5.51 -15.39
CA SER A 79 -2.23 -5.64 -15.78
C SER A 79 -3.15 -4.80 -14.90
N ALA A 80 -4.28 -4.39 -15.47
CA ALA A 80 -5.40 -3.84 -14.72
C ALA A 80 -6.28 -4.98 -14.19
N LYS A 81 -6.62 -4.92 -12.92
CA LYS A 81 -7.52 -5.85 -12.22
C LYS A 81 -8.55 -5.05 -11.42
N HIS A 82 -9.49 -5.75 -10.80
CA HIS A 82 -10.51 -5.10 -9.97
C HIS A 82 -10.88 -5.92 -8.72
N PHE A 83 -11.31 -5.22 -7.68
CA PHE A 83 -12.00 -5.78 -6.53
C PHE A 83 -13.46 -5.35 -6.57
N LEU A 84 -14.39 -6.30 -6.45
CA LEU A 84 -15.81 -5.98 -6.28
C LEU A 84 -16.10 -5.71 -4.80
N HIS A 85 -16.76 -4.59 -4.52
CA HIS A 85 -17.28 -4.24 -3.19
C HIS A 85 -18.78 -4.52 -3.09
N SER A 86 -19.47 -4.49 -4.23
CA SER A 86 -20.88 -4.86 -4.40
C SER A 86 -21.13 -5.23 -5.87
N LYS A 87 -22.38 -5.54 -6.22
CA LYS A 87 -22.78 -5.80 -7.61
C LYS A 87 -22.53 -4.63 -8.56
N SER A 88 -22.45 -3.40 -8.03
CA SER A 88 -22.34 -2.16 -8.82
C SER A 88 -21.20 -1.25 -8.39
N SER A 89 -20.25 -1.75 -7.60
CA SER A 89 -19.11 -0.96 -7.12
C SER A 89 -17.83 -1.78 -7.13
N ALA A 90 -16.80 -1.25 -7.77
CA ALA A 90 -15.48 -1.87 -7.85
C ALA A 90 -14.36 -0.86 -7.60
N THR A 91 -13.21 -1.34 -7.12
CA THR A 91 -11.92 -0.63 -7.24
C THR A 91 -11.17 -1.23 -8.42
N VAL A 92 -10.68 -0.38 -9.32
CA VAL A 92 -9.77 -0.75 -10.41
C VAL A 92 -8.34 -0.42 -9.98
N TRP A 93 -7.42 -1.34 -10.25
CA TRP A 93 -6.05 -1.26 -9.78
C TRP A 93 -5.06 -1.89 -10.76
N LEU A 94 -3.81 -1.44 -10.74
CA LEU A 94 -2.70 -2.05 -11.47
C LEU A 94 -2.02 -3.10 -10.59
N ASN A 95 -1.69 -4.25 -11.18
CA ASN A 95 -1.08 -5.40 -10.51
C ASN A 95 0.44 -5.24 -10.43
N PRO A 96 1.01 -4.96 -9.23
CA PRO A 96 2.45 -5.05 -9.01
C PRO A 96 2.90 -6.50 -8.83
N GLU A 97 3.92 -6.90 -9.58
CA GLU A 97 4.54 -8.21 -9.43
C GLU A 97 5.67 -8.18 -8.40
N GLU A 98 5.95 -9.34 -7.78
CA GLU A 98 7.15 -9.61 -6.98
C GLU A 98 7.33 -8.82 -5.65
N CYS A 99 6.26 -8.29 -5.05
CA CYS A 99 6.35 -7.57 -3.77
C CYS A 99 5.93 -8.38 -2.52
N GLN A 100 5.62 -9.67 -2.67
CA GLN A 100 5.16 -10.52 -1.56
C GLN A 100 6.26 -10.74 -0.51
N ASN A 101 7.49 -11.03 -0.93
CA ASN A 101 8.62 -11.23 -0.01
C ASN A 101 8.95 -9.94 0.76
N LEU A 102 8.89 -8.79 0.07
CA LEU A 102 9.04 -7.47 0.69
C LEU A 102 7.99 -7.26 1.78
N GLN A 103 6.72 -7.52 1.46
CA GLN A 103 5.64 -7.36 2.41
C GLN A 103 5.76 -8.33 3.59
N ALA A 104 6.06 -9.60 3.35
CA ALA A 104 6.19 -10.60 4.41
C ALA A 104 7.29 -10.24 5.43
N ASN A 105 8.45 -9.77 4.95
CA ASN A 105 9.55 -9.36 5.83
C ASN A 105 9.18 -8.13 6.67
N LEU A 106 8.49 -7.15 6.08
CA LEU A 106 8.01 -5.99 6.82
C LEU A 106 6.89 -6.36 7.80
N GLN A 107 5.97 -7.26 7.43
CA GLN A 107 4.91 -7.75 8.31
C GLN A 107 5.49 -8.48 9.52
N ALA A 108 6.52 -9.30 9.33
CA ALA A 108 7.22 -9.95 10.44
C ALA A 108 7.88 -8.93 11.39
N ALA A 109 8.46 -7.86 10.83
CA ALA A 109 9.09 -6.80 11.61
C ALA A 109 8.09 -5.91 12.35
N PHE A 110 6.83 -5.83 11.88
CA PHE A 110 5.72 -5.09 12.47
C PHE A 110 4.53 -6.02 12.75
N SER A 111 4.78 -7.14 13.43
CA SER A 111 3.78 -8.18 13.69
C SER A 111 2.61 -7.69 14.53
N GLU A 112 2.76 -6.60 15.27
CA GLU A 112 1.66 -5.95 15.97
C GLU A 112 0.65 -5.31 15.00
N CYS A 113 1.09 -4.86 13.82
CA CYS A 113 0.27 -4.20 12.81
C CYS A 113 -0.45 -5.22 11.91
N ASP A 114 -1.31 -6.05 12.50
CA ASP A 114 -1.96 -7.18 11.82
C ASP A 114 -3.50 -7.12 11.95
N ALA A 115 -4.06 -5.93 11.74
CA ALA A 115 -5.51 -5.74 11.86
C ALA A 115 -6.31 -6.27 10.66
N ASP A 116 -5.66 -6.55 9.52
CA ASP A 116 -6.27 -7.17 8.34
C ASP A 116 -5.67 -8.56 8.09
N GLN A 117 -6.41 -9.59 8.46
CA GLN A 117 -6.00 -11.00 8.40
C GLN A 117 -6.21 -11.65 7.02
N ARG A 118 -6.67 -10.88 6.02
CA ARG A 118 -6.85 -11.39 4.66
C ARG A 118 -5.49 -11.59 3.99
N GLY A 119 -5.44 -12.51 3.03
CA GLY A 119 -4.24 -12.71 2.21
C GLY A 119 -3.79 -11.42 1.53
N PHE A 120 -2.48 -11.18 1.55
CA PHE A 120 -1.88 -10.01 0.92
C PHE A 120 -2.10 -10.05 -0.59
N THR A 121 -2.91 -9.11 -1.10
CA THR A 121 -3.08 -8.88 -2.54
C THR A 121 -2.51 -7.52 -2.87
N PRO A 122 -1.31 -7.44 -3.45
CA PRO A 122 -0.71 -6.15 -3.72
C PRO A 122 -1.42 -5.48 -4.89
N HIS A 123 -1.61 -4.16 -4.79
CA HIS A 123 -2.35 -3.41 -5.77
C HIS A 123 -2.00 -1.92 -5.72
N LEU A 124 -1.94 -1.28 -6.88
CA LEU A 124 -1.90 0.18 -6.99
C LEU A 124 -3.27 0.64 -7.49
N SER A 125 -4.07 1.25 -6.61
CA SER A 125 -5.42 1.73 -6.97
C SER A 125 -5.35 2.90 -7.96
N VAL A 126 -6.09 2.80 -9.06
CA VAL A 126 -6.17 3.86 -10.08
C VAL A 126 -7.56 4.51 -10.17
N GLY A 127 -8.58 3.88 -9.59
CA GLY A 127 -9.91 4.45 -9.56
C GLY A 127 -10.97 3.55 -8.96
N GLN A 128 -12.19 4.07 -8.84
CA GLN A 128 -13.37 3.27 -8.57
C GLN A 128 -14.33 3.33 -9.75
N ALA A 129 -14.98 2.21 -10.02
CA ALA A 129 -15.97 2.06 -11.08
C ALA A 129 -17.33 1.75 -10.47
N ARG A 130 -18.39 2.25 -11.11
CA ARG A 130 -19.78 1.90 -10.82
C ARG A 130 -20.50 1.54 -12.10
N SER A 131 -21.40 0.57 -12.03
CA SER A 131 -22.30 0.15 -13.10
C SER A 131 -23.73 0.56 -12.80
#